data_AF-Q1LZ73-F1
#
_entry.id   AF-Q1LZ73-F1
#
_cell.length_a   1.000
_cell.length_b   1.000
_cell.length_c   1.000
_cell.angle_alpha   90.00
_cell.angle_beta   90.00
_cell.angle_gamma   90.00
#
_symmetry.space_group_name_H-M   'P 1'
#
loop_
_entity.id
_entity.type
_entity.pdbx_description
1 polymer ?
#
loop_
_entity_poly.entity_id
_entity_poly.type
_entity_poly.pdbx_seq_one_letter_code
_entity_poly.pdbx_strand_id
1 'polypeptide(L)'
;MSWALEEWKEGLPTRALQKIQELEGQLDKLKKERQQRQFQLETLEAALQKQKQKVENEKTEGANLKRENQSLMEICENLEKTKQKISHELQVKESQVNFQEGQLNSSKKQIEKLEQELKRCKSELERSQQAAQSADVSLNSCLTPQKIFATPLTPSQYYSGSKYEDLKEKYNKEVEERKRLEAEVKALQAKKASQTIPQSTMNHRDIARHQASSSVFSWQQEKTPSRLSSNTLKTPVRRDFSASHFSGEQEVTPSRSTLQIGKTDANSSFCDNSSNSHLLDQLKAQNQELRSKMSELELRLQGQKKKK
;
A
#
# COMPACT_ATOMS: atom_id res chain seq x y z
N MET A 1 -76.05 -19.70 17.93
CA MET A 1 -77.27 -20.40 18.39
C MET A 1 -76.92 -21.04 19.72
N SER A 2 -77.31 -20.43 20.84
CA SER A 2 -76.89 -20.87 22.19
C SER A 2 -78.09 -20.81 23.15
N TRP A 3 -79.13 -21.59 22.87
CA TRP A 3 -80.26 -21.75 23.79
C TRP A 3 -80.36 -23.19 24.34
N ALA A 4 -79.74 -24.18 23.70
CA ALA A 4 -79.77 -25.58 24.13
C ALA A 4 -78.60 -26.00 25.05
N LEU A 5 -77.74 -25.07 25.49
CA LEU A 5 -76.46 -25.43 26.14
C LEU A 5 -76.62 -25.77 27.63
N GLU A 6 -77.72 -25.38 28.25
CA GLU A 6 -77.97 -25.55 29.69
C GLU A 6 -79.26 -26.32 30.00
N GLU A 7 -80.20 -26.45 29.05
CA GLU A 7 -81.45 -27.20 29.23
C GLU A 7 -81.21 -28.68 29.59
N TRP A 8 -80.10 -29.28 29.12
CA TRP A 8 -79.74 -30.67 29.48
C TRP A 8 -79.28 -30.84 30.93
N LYS A 9 -78.92 -29.74 31.61
CA LYS A 9 -78.54 -29.75 33.03
C LYS A 9 -79.78 -29.71 33.94
N GLU A 10 -80.95 -29.37 33.40
CA GLU A 10 -82.20 -29.28 34.16
C GLU A 10 -82.67 -30.67 34.62
N GLY A 11 -82.99 -30.81 35.91
CA GLY A 11 -83.40 -32.09 36.51
C GLY A 11 -82.25 -33.01 37.00
N LEU A 12 -80.97 -32.63 36.82
CA LEU A 12 -79.84 -33.41 37.35
C LEU A 12 -79.68 -33.23 38.88
N PRO A 13 -79.27 -34.28 39.63
CA PRO A 13 -78.93 -34.15 41.05
C PRO A 13 -77.79 -33.14 41.30
N THR A 14 -77.84 -32.39 42.40
CA THR A 14 -76.86 -31.35 42.75
C THR A 14 -75.40 -31.81 42.69
N ARG A 15 -75.13 -33.06 43.10
CA ARG A 15 -73.80 -33.66 43.05
C ARG A 15 -73.28 -33.82 41.61
N ALA A 16 -74.17 -34.14 40.67
CA ALA A 16 -73.82 -34.23 39.24
C ALA A 16 -73.52 -32.83 38.67
N LEU A 17 -74.33 -31.83 39.01
CA LEU A 17 -74.10 -30.44 38.59
C LEU A 17 -72.77 -29.88 39.09
N GLN A 18 -72.43 -30.12 40.37
CA GLN A 18 -71.13 -29.74 40.92
C GLN A 18 -69.97 -30.39 40.17
N LYS A 19 -70.10 -31.69 39.83
CA LYS A 19 -69.05 -32.40 39.09
C LYS A 19 -68.90 -31.87 37.67
N ILE A 20 -70.01 -31.54 37.00
CA ILE A 20 -70.00 -30.91 35.68
C ILE A 20 -69.24 -29.58 35.73
N GLN A 21 -69.55 -28.72 36.69
CA GLN A 21 -68.88 -27.42 36.84
C GLN A 21 -67.37 -27.57 37.12
N GLU A 22 -66.98 -28.55 37.94
CA GLU A 22 -65.57 -28.86 38.19
C GLU A 22 -64.86 -29.30 36.90
N LEU A 23 -65.47 -30.19 36.11
CA LEU A 23 -64.92 -30.68 34.86
C LEU A 23 -64.84 -29.57 33.78
N GLU A 24 -65.83 -28.70 33.71
CA GLU A 24 -65.82 -27.51 32.83
C GLU A 24 -64.65 -26.58 33.19
N GLY A 25 -64.42 -26.33 34.48
CA GLY A 25 -63.27 -25.56 34.95
C GLY A 25 -61.92 -26.20 34.62
N GLN A 26 -61.80 -27.53 34.76
CA GLN A 26 -60.59 -28.27 34.37
C GLN A 26 -60.35 -28.19 32.86
N LEU A 27 -61.40 -28.33 32.06
CA LEU A 27 -61.33 -28.27 30.60
C LEU A 27 -60.90 -26.88 30.12
N ASP A 28 -61.37 -25.80 30.74
CA ASP A 28 -60.93 -24.45 30.42
C ASP A 28 -59.48 -24.18 30.83
N LYS A 29 -59.03 -24.72 31.97
CA LYS A 29 -57.61 -24.67 32.36
C LYS A 29 -56.73 -25.38 31.34
N LEU A 30 -57.11 -26.59 30.92
CA LEU A 30 -56.37 -27.36 29.91
C LEU A 30 -56.36 -26.67 28.55
N LYS A 31 -57.45 -26.01 28.13
CA LYS A 31 -57.48 -25.20 26.90
C LYS A 31 -56.48 -24.05 26.94
N LYS A 32 -56.41 -23.31 28.06
CA LYS A 32 -55.45 -22.20 28.24
C LYS A 32 -54.01 -22.72 28.27
N GLU A 33 -53.75 -23.81 28.99
CA GLU A 33 -52.42 -24.43 29.03
C GLU A 33 -51.98 -24.91 27.64
N ARG A 34 -52.88 -25.53 26.87
CA ARG A 34 -52.62 -25.91 25.47
C ARG A 34 -52.28 -24.70 24.61
N GLN A 35 -53.04 -23.60 24.69
CA GLN A 35 -52.76 -22.38 23.93
C GLN A 35 -51.41 -21.76 24.31
N GLN A 36 -51.09 -21.73 25.62
CA GLN A 36 -49.79 -21.24 26.09
C GLN A 36 -48.64 -22.10 25.56
N ARG A 37 -48.77 -23.44 25.61
CA ARG A 37 -47.75 -24.35 25.05
C ARG A 37 -47.63 -24.19 23.54
N GLN A 38 -48.74 -24.01 22.82
CA GLN A 38 -48.72 -23.77 21.38
C GLN A 38 -47.94 -22.49 21.04
N PHE A 39 -48.20 -21.40 21.75
CA PHE A 39 -47.46 -20.14 21.55
C PHE A 39 -45.97 -20.28 21.86
N GLN A 40 -45.61 -21.02 22.92
CA GLN A 40 -44.21 -21.31 23.25
C GLN A 40 -43.53 -22.12 22.15
N LEU A 41 -44.21 -23.14 21.62
CA LEU A 41 -43.72 -23.97 20.53
C LEU A 41 -43.48 -23.13 19.26
N GLU A 42 -44.44 -22.29 18.87
CA GLU A 42 -44.31 -21.38 17.72
C GLU A 42 -43.14 -20.39 17.89
N THR A 43 -42.94 -19.87 19.11
CA THR A 43 -41.83 -18.97 19.42
C THR A 43 -40.47 -19.69 19.29
N LEU A 44 -40.38 -20.91 19.80
CA LEU A 44 -39.16 -21.72 19.70
C LEU A 44 -38.88 -22.16 18.25
N GLU A 45 -39.92 -22.51 17.49
CA GLU A 45 -39.79 -22.83 16.08
C GLU A 45 -39.27 -21.63 15.27
N ALA A 46 -39.81 -20.43 15.51
CA ALA A 46 -39.32 -19.22 14.86
C ALA A 46 -37.84 -18.93 15.21
N ALA A 47 -37.46 -19.10 16.48
CA ALA A 47 -36.08 -18.95 16.92
C ALA A 47 -35.15 -19.98 16.26
N LEU A 48 -35.59 -21.23 16.14
CA LEU A 48 -34.84 -22.30 15.48
C LEU A 48 -34.64 -22.00 13.99
N GLN A 49 -35.69 -21.56 13.28
CA GLN A 49 -35.58 -21.19 11.87
C GLN A 49 -34.60 -20.04 11.67
N LYS A 50 -34.63 -19.02 12.54
CA LYS A 50 -33.66 -17.92 12.52
C LYS A 50 -32.23 -18.42 12.74
N GLN A 51 -32.02 -19.35 13.66
CA GLN A 51 -30.70 -19.92 13.91
C GLN A 51 -30.20 -20.77 12.74
N LYS A 52 -31.08 -21.55 12.08
CA LYS A 52 -30.73 -22.30 10.86
C LYS A 52 -30.28 -21.37 9.74
N GLN A 53 -31.01 -20.27 9.50
CA GLN A 53 -30.62 -19.28 8.50
C GLN A 53 -29.26 -18.65 8.84
N LYS A 54 -29.02 -18.34 10.11
CA LYS A 54 -27.74 -17.78 10.55
C LYS A 54 -26.58 -18.74 10.29
N VAL A 55 -26.74 -20.03 10.60
CA VAL A 55 -25.72 -21.05 10.35
C VAL A 55 -25.43 -21.20 8.85
N GLU A 56 -26.46 -21.19 8.00
CA GLU A 56 -26.24 -21.28 6.56
C GLU A 56 -25.53 -20.03 6.02
N ASN A 57 -25.89 -18.84 6.51
CA ASN A 57 -25.19 -17.60 6.16
C ASN A 57 -23.71 -17.67 6.58
N GLU A 58 -23.40 -18.07 7.81
CA GLU A 58 -22.03 -18.21 8.31
C GLU A 58 -21.23 -19.24 7.50
N LYS A 59 -21.86 -20.34 7.06
CA LYS A 59 -21.25 -21.32 6.17
C LYS A 59 -20.93 -20.73 4.80
N THR A 60 -21.81 -19.92 4.22
CA THR A 60 -21.53 -19.22 2.96
C THR A 60 -20.42 -18.18 3.09
N GLU A 61 -20.41 -17.41 4.18
CA GLU A 61 -19.33 -16.46 4.48
C GLU A 61 -17.99 -17.17 4.68
N GLY A 62 -17.98 -18.29 5.43
CA GLY A 62 -16.80 -19.13 5.62
C GLY A 62 -16.25 -19.69 4.30
N ALA A 63 -17.12 -20.13 3.40
CA ALA A 63 -16.72 -20.58 2.06
C ALA A 63 -16.13 -19.44 1.21
N ASN A 64 -16.69 -18.23 1.31
CA ASN A 64 -16.19 -17.05 0.62
C ASN A 64 -14.81 -16.63 1.16
N LEU A 65 -14.66 -16.54 2.48
CA LEU A 65 -13.38 -16.23 3.12
C LEU A 65 -12.30 -17.25 2.76
N LYS A 66 -12.64 -18.55 2.70
CA LYS A 66 -11.70 -19.60 2.27
C LYS A 66 -11.22 -19.38 0.84
N ARG A 67 -12.11 -18.98 -0.08
CA ARG A 67 -11.77 -18.68 -1.47
C ARG A 67 -10.88 -17.45 -1.59
N GLU A 68 -11.22 -16.38 -0.87
CA GLU A 68 -10.42 -15.15 -0.84
C GLU A 68 -9.02 -15.40 -0.27
N ASN A 69 -8.93 -16.16 0.83
CA ASN A 69 -7.65 -16.54 1.43
C ASN A 69 -6.77 -17.33 0.46
N GLN A 70 -7.35 -18.30 -0.25
CA GLN A 70 -6.66 -19.04 -1.30
C GLN A 70 -6.13 -18.12 -2.42
N SER A 71 -6.98 -17.21 -2.91
CA SER A 71 -6.58 -16.24 -3.94
C SER A 71 -5.45 -15.31 -3.46
N LEU A 72 -5.50 -14.85 -2.21
CA LEU A 72 -4.44 -14.02 -1.62
C LEU A 72 -3.12 -14.79 -1.51
N MET A 73 -3.16 -16.08 -1.12
CA MET A 73 -1.96 -16.93 -1.10
C MET A 73 -1.32 -17.05 -2.49
N GLU A 74 -2.13 -17.27 -3.53
CA GLU A 74 -1.65 -17.35 -4.93
C GLU A 74 -1.04 -16.03 -5.41
N ILE A 75 -1.67 -14.90 -5.07
CA ILE A 75 -1.13 -13.56 -5.39
C ILE A 75 0.21 -13.35 -4.68
N CYS A 76 0.32 -13.69 -3.39
CA CYS A 76 1.57 -13.60 -2.64
C CYS A 76 2.69 -14.45 -3.25
N GLU A 77 2.39 -15.68 -3.66
CA GLU A 77 3.35 -16.56 -4.33
C GLU A 77 3.85 -15.96 -5.65
N ASN A 78 2.94 -15.42 -6.47
CA ASN A 78 3.28 -14.78 -7.73
C ASN A 78 4.09 -13.49 -7.56
N LEU A 79 3.79 -12.71 -6.52
CA LEU A 79 4.56 -11.52 -6.17
C LEU A 79 5.98 -11.89 -5.73
N GLU A 80 6.15 -12.95 -4.95
CA GLU A 80 7.48 -13.41 -4.54
C GLU A 80 8.30 -13.90 -5.74
N LYS A 81 7.69 -14.63 -6.68
CA LYS A 81 8.34 -15.01 -7.95
C LYS A 81 8.77 -13.78 -8.76
N THR A 82 7.92 -12.78 -8.84
CA THR A 82 8.22 -11.53 -9.57
C THR A 82 9.34 -10.75 -8.90
N LYS A 83 9.33 -10.66 -7.56
CA LYS A 83 10.38 -10.04 -6.76
C LYS A 83 11.73 -10.74 -6.96
N GLN A 84 11.76 -12.08 -6.95
CA GLN A 84 12.99 -12.85 -7.20
C GLN A 84 13.54 -12.56 -8.61
N LYS A 85 12.67 -12.52 -9.62
CA LYS A 85 13.05 -12.18 -11.00
C LYS A 85 13.66 -10.79 -11.08
N ILE A 86 12.99 -9.77 -10.54
CA ILE A 86 13.47 -8.38 -10.54
C ILE A 86 14.79 -8.27 -9.77
N SER A 87 14.93 -8.96 -8.63
CA SER A 87 16.17 -8.97 -7.85
C SER A 87 17.34 -9.54 -8.65
N HIS A 88 17.13 -10.61 -9.42
CA HIS A 88 18.16 -11.17 -10.28
C HIS A 88 18.51 -10.22 -11.43
N GLU A 89 17.51 -9.65 -12.10
CA GLU A 89 17.73 -8.65 -13.16
C GLU A 89 18.50 -7.44 -12.64
N LEU A 90 18.19 -6.97 -11.43
CA LEU A 90 18.91 -5.88 -10.77
C LEU A 90 20.39 -6.22 -10.58
N GLN A 91 20.71 -7.43 -10.08
CA GLN A 91 22.09 -7.88 -9.90
C GLN A 91 22.87 -7.93 -11.23
N VAL A 92 22.22 -8.39 -12.29
CA VAL A 92 22.81 -8.39 -13.64
C VAL A 92 23.09 -6.95 -14.11
N LYS A 93 22.17 -6.02 -13.87
CA LYS A 93 22.35 -4.60 -14.22
C LYS A 93 23.44 -3.92 -13.41
N GLU A 94 23.54 -4.21 -12.12
CA GLU A 94 24.62 -3.70 -11.27
C GLU A 94 25.99 -4.16 -11.77
N SER A 95 26.11 -5.44 -12.14
CA SER A 95 27.32 -5.99 -12.75
C SER A 95 27.67 -5.30 -14.08
N GLN A 96 26.66 -5.00 -14.91
CA GLN A 96 26.83 -4.27 -16.17
C GLN A 96 27.33 -2.83 -15.94
N VAL A 97 26.79 -2.13 -14.95
CA VAL A 97 27.21 -0.77 -14.58
C VAL A 97 28.66 -0.78 -14.11
N ASN A 98 29.03 -1.71 -13.22
CA ASN A 98 30.40 -1.84 -12.71
C ASN A 98 31.41 -2.05 -13.84
N PHE A 99 31.06 -2.87 -14.84
CA PHE A 99 31.91 -3.09 -16.01
C PHE A 99 32.09 -1.81 -16.85
N GLN A 100 31.00 -1.08 -17.10
CA GLN A 100 31.05 0.17 -17.86
C GLN A 100 31.83 1.27 -17.13
N GLU A 101 31.70 1.34 -15.80
CA GLU A 101 32.47 2.26 -14.97
C GLU A 101 33.97 1.96 -15.03
N GLY A 102 34.35 0.68 -15.03
CA GLY A 102 35.74 0.25 -15.26
C GLY A 102 36.29 0.71 -16.62
N GLN A 103 35.51 0.57 -17.70
CA GLN A 103 35.90 1.06 -19.03
C GLN A 103 36.02 2.59 -19.07
N LEU A 104 35.09 3.31 -18.46
CA LEU A 104 35.10 4.77 -18.38
C LEU A 104 36.36 5.25 -17.63
N ASN A 105 36.70 4.63 -16.51
CA ASN A 105 37.90 4.95 -15.74
C ASN A 105 39.19 4.72 -16.54
N SER A 106 39.25 3.64 -17.34
CA SER A 106 40.39 3.39 -18.23
C SER A 106 40.50 4.48 -19.32
N SER A 107 39.39 4.81 -19.96
CA SER A 107 39.34 5.87 -20.98
C SER A 107 39.74 7.24 -20.41
N LYS A 108 39.28 7.57 -19.20
CA LYS A 108 39.66 8.81 -18.51
C LYS A 108 41.17 8.88 -18.26
N LYS A 109 41.79 7.80 -17.77
CA LYS A 109 43.25 7.72 -17.59
C LYS A 109 44.00 7.89 -18.92
N GLN A 110 43.46 7.32 -20.01
CA GLN A 110 44.05 7.48 -21.34
C GLN A 110 43.97 8.93 -21.84
N ILE A 111 42.84 9.61 -21.61
CA ILE A 111 42.68 11.03 -21.93
C ILE A 111 43.69 11.87 -21.15
N GLU A 112 43.78 11.69 -19.83
CA GLU A 112 44.74 12.42 -18.97
C GLU A 112 46.19 12.24 -19.46
N LYS A 113 46.57 11.03 -19.88
CA LYS A 113 47.90 10.76 -20.46
C LYS A 113 48.11 11.52 -21.76
N LEU A 114 47.15 11.47 -22.68
CA LEU A 114 47.23 12.17 -23.97
C LEU A 114 47.28 13.69 -23.77
N GLU A 115 46.54 14.24 -22.82
CA GLU A 115 46.58 15.65 -22.45
C GLU A 115 47.98 16.06 -21.94
N GLN A 116 48.61 15.22 -21.12
CA GLN A 116 50.00 15.45 -20.66
C GLN A 116 51.01 15.40 -21.82
N GLU A 117 50.87 14.43 -22.73
CA GLU A 117 51.73 14.33 -23.92
C GLU A 117 51.55 15.54 -24.84
N LEU A 118 50.31 16.01 -25.04
CA LEU A 118 50.00 17.20 -25.82
C LEU A 118 50.65 18.44 -25.18
N LYS A 119 50.54 18.59 -23.86
CA LYS A 119 51.19 19.68 -23.13
C LYS A 119 52.71 19.65 -23.28
N ARG A 120 53.35 18.48 -23.19
CA ARG A 120 54.80 18.30 -23.42
C ARG A 120 55.20 18.69 -24.85
N CYS A 121 54.49 18.17 -25.86
CA CYS A 121 54.77 18.47 -27.27
C CYS A 121 54.62 19.97 -27.58
N LYS A 122 53.61 20.64 -26.98
CA LYS A 122 53.43 22.08 -27.12
C LYS A 122 54.63 22.86 -26.54
N SER A 123 55.09 22.49 -25.34
CA SER A 123 56.27 23.12 -24.72
C SER A 123 57.57 22.88 -25.50
N GLU A 124 57.73 21.70 -26.12
CA GLU A 124 58.86 21.42 -27.01
C GLU A 124 58.82 22.27 -28.27
N LEU A 125 57.64 22.42 -28.88
CA LEU A 125 57.45 23.28 -30.06
C LEU A 125 57.78 24.74 -29.75
N GLU A 126 57.28 25.30 -28.63
CA GLU A 126 57.60 26.67 -28.21
C GLU A 126 59.11 26.87 -28.00
N ARG A 127 59.80 25.88 -27.40
CA ARG A 127 61.25 25.92 -27.20
C ARG A 127 62.02 25.89 -28.53
N SER A 128 61.61 25.03 -29.48
CA SER A 128 62.19 24.99 -30.82
C SER A 128 61.94 26.28 -31.59
N GLN A 129 60.78 26.90 -31.43
CA GLN A 129 60.44 28.17 -32.07
C GLN A 129 61.25 29.33 -31.50
N GLN A 130 61.47 29.37 -30.19
CA GLN A 130 62.38 30.33 -29.53
C GLN A 130 63.85 30.12 -29.97
N ALA A 131 64.29 28.86 -30.09
CA ALA A 131 65.62 28.53 -30.58
C ALA A 131 65.82 28.94 -32.05
N ALA A 132 64.79 28.78 -32.89
CA ALA A 132 64.81 29.24 -34.28
C ALA A 132 64.80 30.77 -34.40
N GLN A 133 64.01 31.48 -33.58
CA GLN A 133 64.00 32.95 -33.54
C GLN A 133 65.31 33.54 -33.01
N SER A 134 66.04 32.82 -32.15
CA SER A 134 67.38 33.21 -31.69
C SER A 134 68.48 32.94 -32.73
N ALA A 135 68.22 32.11 -33.74
CA ALA A 135 69.17 31.78 -34.81
C ALA A 135 68.98 32.64 -36.07
N ASP A 136 67.91 33.44 -36.16
CA ASP A 136 67.52 34.16 -37.37
C ASP A 136 67.79 35.68 -37.30
N VAL A 137 68.95 36.06 -36.74
CA VAL A 137 69.71 37.22 -37.25
C VAL A 137 70.75 36.69 -38.23
N SER A 138 70.31 36.08 -39.34
CA SER A 138 71.05 36.03 -40.62
C SER A 138 70.49 34.93 -41.55
N LEU A 139 69.95 35.40 -42.68
CA LEU A 139 69.81 34.74 -43.98
C LEU A 139 68.56 33.88 -44.28
N ASN A 140 67.59 34.59 -44.83
CA ASN A 140 66.78 34.31 -46.02
C ASN A 140 67.20 33.13 -46.94
N SER A 141 66.20 32.28 -47.18
CA SER A 141 65.71 31.75 -48.48
C SER A 141 66.44 30.64 -49.25
N CYS A 142 65.59 29.68 -49.68
CA CYS A 142 65.67 28.74 -50.80
C CYS A 142 66.50 27.45 -50.63
N LEU A 143 65.81 26.30 -50.64
CA LEU A 143 65.72 25.39 -51.81
C LEU A 143 64.94 24.08 -51.45
N THR A 144 64.01 23.69 -52.33
CA THR A 144 63.25 22.42 -52.37
C THR A 144 64.09 21.23 -52.86
N PRO A 145 63.66 19.97 -52.63
CA PRO A 145 63.12 19.22 -53.78
C PRO A 145 61.95 18.24 -53.47
N GLN A 146 61.23 17.96 -54.57
CA GLN A 146 60.06 17.09 -54.76
C GLN A 146 60.16 15.70 -54.10
N LYS A 147 59.04 15.23 -53.52
CA LYS A 147 58.74 13.80 -53.42
C LYS A 147 57.28 13.51 -53.78
N ILE A 148 57.15 12.63 -54.76
CA ILE A 148 55.93 12.05 -55.31
C ILE A 148 55.32 11.14 -54.22
N PHE A 149 54.05 11.34 -53.89
CA PHE A 149 53.24 10.31 -53.24
C PHE A 149 52.01 10.05 -54.10
N ALA A 150 51.96 8.82 -54.62
CA ALA A 150 50.78 8.23 -55.21
C ALA A 150 49.65 8.22 -54.18
N THR A 151 48.48 8.68 -54.60
CA THR A 151 47.22 8.65 -53.85
C THR A 151 46.75 7.20 -53.69
N PRO A 152 46.63 6.65 -52.48
CA PRO A 152 45.77 5.50 -52.24
C PRO A 152 44.33 6.00 -52.07
N LEU A 153 43.40 5.29 -52.70
CA LEU A 153 41.97 5.53 -52.61
C LEU A 153 41.53 5.67 -51.15
N THR A 154 40.76 6.72 -50.86
CA THR A 154 39.98 6.88 -49.63
C THR A 154 38.98 5.73 -49.48
N PRO A 155 39.02 4.93 -48.39
CA PRO A 155 37.88 4.17 -47.91
C PRO A 155 37.30 4.93 -46.71
N SER A 156 36.73 6.10 -46.97
CA SER A 156 36.04 6.89 -45.94
C SER A 156 34.63 7.23 -46.43
N GLN A 157 33.77 6.21 -46.46
CA GLN A 157 32.34 6.44 -46.63
C GLN A 157 31.44 5.39 -45.95
N TYR A 158 32.02 4.31 -45.38
CA TYR A 158 31.22 3.25 -44.76
C TYR A 158 31.01 3.38 -43.23
N TYR A 159 31.74 4.26 -42.54
CA TYR A 159 31.65 4.35 -41.06
C TYR A 159 30.76 5.48 -40.52
N SER A 160 30.39 6.47 -41.33
CA SER A 160 29.52 7.58 -40.88
C SER A 160 28.03 7.37 -41.19
N GLY A 161 27.68 6.47 -42.13
CA GLY A 161 26.28 6.17 -42.46
C GLY A 161 25.57 5.29 -41.43
N SER A 162 26.28 4.33 -40.84
CA SER A 162 25.68 3.35 -39.91
C SER A 162 25.21 3.99 -38.60
N LYS A 163 26.00 4.91 -38.00
CA LYS A 163 25.57 5.61 -36.78
C LYS A 163 24.37 6.55 -37.00
N TYR A 164 24.28 7.16 -38.18
CA TYR A 164 23.17 8.03 -38.54
C TYR A 164 21.89 7.24 -38.81
N GLU A 165 22.01 6.11 -39.53
CA GLU A 165 20.86 5.26 -39.83
C GLU A 165 20.32 4.58 -38.56
N ASP A 166 21.19 4.13 -37.63
CA ASP A 166 20.78 3.60 -36.32
C ASP A 166 20.05 4.64 -35.46
N LEU A 167 20.50 5.90 -35.51
CA LEU A 167 19.88 6.99 -34.75
C LEU A 167 18.51 7.37 -35.33
N LYS A 168 18.39 7.37 -36.66
CA LYS A 168 17.14 7.58 -37.39
C LYS A 168 16.15 6.44 -37.15
N GLU A 169 16.61 5.19 -37.10
CA GLU A 169 15.76 4.05 -36.77
C GLU A 169 15.26 4.12 -35.31
N LYS A 170 16.13 4.50 -34.36
CA LYS A 170 15.74 4.72 -32.97
C LYS A 170 14.72 5.85 -32.83
N TYR A 171 14.93 6.97 -33.53
CA TYR A 171 13.97 8.08 -33.54
C TYR A 171 12.61 7.63 -34.07
N ASN A 172 12.58 6.88 -35.18
CA ASN A 172 11.32 6.37 -35.73
C ASN A 172 10.60 5.40 -34.77
N LYS A 173 11.34 4.51 -34.10
CA LYS A 173 10.79 3.62 -33.07
C LYS A 173 10.19 4.40 -31.90
N GLU A 174 10.88 5.42 -31.42
CA GLU A 174 10.40 6.30 -30.35
C GLU A 174 9.13 7.06 -30.74
N VAL A 175 9.05 7.57 -31.98
CA VAL A 175 7.86 8.26 -32.49
C VAL A 175 6.64 7.33 -32.54
N GLU A 176 6.81 6.10 -33.01
CA GLU A 176 5.71 5.11 -33.05
C GLU A 176 5.29 4.67 -31.64
N GLU A 177 6.24 4.50 -30.72
CA GLU A 177 5.96 4.20 -29.31
C GLU A 177 5.18 5.33 -28.63
N ARG A 178 5.61 6.57 -28.86
CA ARG A 178 4.94 7.76 -28.33
C ARG A 178 3.51 7.89 -28.84
N LYS A 179 3.29 7.58 -30.12
CA LYS A 179 1.95 7.55 -30.74
C LYS A 179 1.07 6.44 -30.15
N ARG A 180 1.64 5.27 -29.85
CA ARG A 180 0.96 4.16 -29.18
C ARG A 180 0.54 4.55 -27.76
N LEU A 181 1.45 5.13 -26.98
CA LEU A 181 1.18 5.59 -25.62
C LEU A 181 0.15 6.72 -25.59
N GLU A 182 0.19 7.65 -26.55
CA GLU A 182 -0.81 8.71 -26.69
C GLU A 182 -2.21 8.12 -26.96
N ALA A 183 -2.31 7.11 -27.82
CA ALA A 183 -3.56 6.41 -28.06
C ALA A 183 -4.07 5.66 -26.82
N GLU A 184 -3.18 5.05 -26.03
CA GLU A 184 -3.52 4.37 -24.78
C GLU A 184 -4.02 5.35 -23.71
N VAL A 185 -3.35 6.50 -23.55
CA VAL A 185 -3.79 7.59 -22.67
C VAL A 185 -5.16 8.10 -23.09
N LYS A 186 -5.38 8.31 -24.39
CA LYS A 186 -6.68 8.74 -24.93
C LYS A 186 -7.77 7.69 -24.70
N ALA A 187 -7.45 6.40 -24.82
CA ALA A 187 -8.38 5.31 -24.51
C ALA A 187 -8.71 5.22 -23.01
N LEU A 188 -7.72 5.43 -22.12
CA LEU A 188 -7.95 5.48 -20.68
C LEU A 188 -8.78 6.70 -20.28
N GLN A 189 -8.55 7.85 -20.91
CA GLN A 189 -9.33 9.07 -20.68
C GLN A 189 -10.77 8.90 -21.18
N ALA A 190 -10.97 8.23 -22.33
CA ALA A 190 -12.30 7.87 -22.83
C ALA A 190 -13.00 6.87 -21.90
N LYS A 191 -12.31 5.84 -21.40
CA LYS A 191 -12.85 4.89 -20.40
C LYS A 191 -13.26 5.59 -19.10
N LYS A 192 -12.49 6.58 -18.66
CA LYS A 192 -12.81 7.42 -17.49
C LYS A 192 -14.02 8.32 -17.74
N ALA A 193 -14.21 8.82 -18.96
CA ALA A 193 -15.36 9.64 -19.35
C ALA A 193 -16.63 8.82 -19.60
N SER A 194 -16.52 7.56 -20.05
CA SER A 194 -17.65 6.66 -20.29
C SER A 194 -18.10 5.88 -19.06
N GLN A 195 -17.39 5.97 -17.93
CA GLN A 195 -17.84 5.39 -16.67
C GLN A 195 -18.90 6.31 -16.04
N THR A 196 -20.14 6.19 -16.52
CA THR A 196 -21.31 6.65 -15.78
C THR A 196 -21.34 5.94 -14.42
N ILE A 197 -21.05 6.72 -13.38
CA ILE A 197 -21.18 6.35 -11.97
C ILE A 197 -22.62 5.90 -11.72
N PRO A 198 -22.89 4.63 -11.35
CA PRO A 198 -24.14 4.32 -10.69
C PRO A 198 -24.08 5.02 -9.33
N GLN A 199 -25.10 5.82 -9.02
CA GLN A 199 -25.31 6.37 -7.69
C GLN A 199 -25.45 5.22 -6.68
N SER A 200 -24.32 4.71 -6.21
CA SER A 200 -24.23 3.82 -5.06
C SER A 200 -24.50 4.69 -3.84
N THR A 201 -25.71 4.56 -3.31
CA THR A 201 -26.06 5.10 -2.00
C THR A 201 -25.20 4.34 -0.97
N MET A 202 -24.00 4.85 -0.67
CA MET A 202 -23.16 4.27 0.38
C MET A 202 -23.90 4.36 1.71
N ASN A 203 -24.23 3.20 2.27
CA ASN A 203 -24.81 3.08 3.59
C ASN A 203 -23.73 3.40 4.64
N HIS A 204 -24.11 4.11 5.72
CA HIS A 204 -23.21 4.49 6.82
C HIS A 204 -22.37 3.32 7.41
N ARG A 205 -22.81 2.08 7.22
CA ARG A 205 -22.07 0.86 7.61
C ARG A 205 -20.79 0.63 6.81
N ASP A 206 -20.74 1.03 5.56
CA ASP A 206 -19.58 0.79 4.71
C ASP A 206 -18.48 1.82 4.99
N ILE A 207 -18.86 3.05 5.33
CA ILE A 207 -17.94 4.12 5.76
C ILE A 207 -17.21 3.74 7.06
N ALA A 208 -17.93 3.16 8.03
CA ALA A 208 -17.34 2.73 9.30
C ALA A 208 -16.34 1.58 9.14
N ARG A 209 -16.53 0.73 8.12
CA ARG A 209 -15.63 -0.40 7.84
C ARG A 209 -14.31 0.05 7.20
N HIS A 210 -14.35 1.07 6.35
CA HIS A 210 -13.15 1.59 5.70
C HIS A 210 -12.29 2.51 6.59
N GLN A 211 -12.86 3.18 7.60
CA GLN A 211 -12.07 4.01 8.52
C GLN A 211 -11.11 3.21 9.42
N ALA A 212 -11.43 1.95 9.74
CA ALA A 212 -10.56 1.11 10.59
C ALA A 212 -9.38 0.46 9.82
N SER A 213 -9.35 0.56 8.49
CA SER A 213 -8.32 -0.09 7.66
C SER A 213 -7.66 0.85 6.65
N SER A 214 -7.94 2.16 6.72
CA SER A 214 -7.40 3.17 5.82
C SER A 214 -6.22 3.91 6.45
N SER A 215 -5.05 3.27 6.53
CA SER A 215 -3.78 4.01 6.59
C SER A 215 -3.33 4.29 5.16
N VAL A 216 -3.45 5.55 4.74
CA VAL A 216 -3.09 6.03 3.38
C VAL A 216 -1.58 6.30 3.26
N PHE A 217 -0.81 6.13 4.34
CA PHE A 217 0.63 6.39 4.35
C PHE A 217 1.41 5.20 4.93
N SER A 218 2.24 4.58 4.10
CA SER A 218 3.01 3.36 4.41
C SER A 218 4.04 3.50 5.53
N TRP A 219 4.35 4.74 5.97
CA TRP A 219 5.39 5.01 6.98
C TRP A 219 4.82 5.37 8.36
N GLN A 220 3.50 5.60 8.48
CA GLN A 220 2.87 5.92 9.75
C GLN A 220 2.52 4.62 10.50
N GLN A 221 3.55 3.94 11.02
CA GLN A 221 3.41 2.99 12.13
C GLN A 221 3.22 3.80 13.41
N GLU A 222 1.97 4.12 13.74
CA GLU A 222 1.67 4.80 14.99
C GLU A 222 1.51 3.79 16.12
N LYS A 223 2.53 3.79 16.99
CA LYS A 223 2.52 3.20 18.32
C LYS A 223 1.33 3.74 19.12
N THR A 224 0.23 2.99 19.17
CA THR A 224 -0.78 3.19 20.22
C THR A 224 -0.55 2.14 21.31
N PRO A 225 -0.30 2.54 22.57
CA PRO A 225 -0.23 1.58 23.68
C PRO A 225 -1.65 1.09 23.96
N SER A 226 -1.94 -0.14 23.52
CA SER A 226 -3.16 -0.84 23.91
C SER A 226 -3.18 -1.00 25.43
N ARG A 227 -4.09 -0.28 26.08
CA ARG A 227 -4.43 -0.47 27.49
C ARG A 227 -4.89 -1.92 27.69
N LEU A 228 -4.25 -2.57 28.66
CA LEU A 228 -4.70 -3.69 29.49
C LEU A 228 -6.12 -4.21 29.21
N SER A 229 -6.23 -5.48 28.80
CA SER A 229 -7.41 -6.31 29.02
C SER A 229 -7.00 -7.75 29.36
N SER A 230 -6.72 -7.92 30.66
CA SER A 230 -7.11 -9.03 31.55
C SER A 230 -7.16 -10.48 31.04
N ASN A 231 -6.24 -11.26 31.61
CA ASN A 231 -6.42 -12.56 32.26
C ASN A 231 -7.12 -13.70 31.50
N THR A 232 -6.27 -14.59 30.99
CA THR A 232 -6.43 -16.04 31.04
C THR A 232 -6.72 -16.52 32.46
N LEU A 233 -7.97 -16.91 32.74
CA LEU A 233 -8.35 -17.72 33.89
C LEU A 233 -8.84 -19.09 33.37
N LYS A 234 -7.91 -20.06 33.35
CA LYS A 234 -8.25 -21.49 33.33
C LYS A 234 -8.58 -21.91 34.77
N THR A 235 -9.69 -22.63 34.92
CA THR A 235 -10.22 -23.18 36.17
C THR A 235 -9.27 -24.23 36.79
N PRO A 236 -9.23 -24.38 38.14
CA PRO A 236 -8.36 -25.33 38.82
C PRO A 236 -9.06 -26.67 39.08
N VAL A 237 -8.35 -27.77 38.81
CA VAL A 237 -8.64 -29.10 39.38
C VAL A 237 -7.59 -29.36 40.47
N ARG A 238 -8.04 -29.50 41.72
CA ARG A 238 -7.23 -29.92 42.88
C ARG A 238 -7.18 -31.45 42.98
N ARG A 239 -5.97 -31.99 43.22
CA ARG A 239 -5.54 -33.05 44.18
C ARG A 239 -4.18 -33.58 43.70
N ASP A 240 -3.15 -33.92 44.46
CA ASP A 240 -2.56 -33.64 45.78
C ASP A 240 -1.11 -34.21 45.68
N PHE A 241 -0.23 -33.81 46.61
CA PHE A 241 1.02 -34.44 47.05
C PHE A 241 2.40 -34.10 46.40
N SER A 242 3.24 -33.57 47.30
CA SER A 242 4.65 -33.88 47.60
C SER A 242 5.81 -33.39 46.72
N ALA A 243 6.53 -32.45 47.35
CA ALA A 243 7.96 -32.49 47.72
C ALA A 243 9.05 -31.98 46.74
N SER A 244 9.82 -31.04 47.31
CA SER A 244 11.30 -31.05 47.44
C SER A 244 12.17 -30.23 46.46
N HIS A 245 12.94 -29.31 47.09
CA HIS A 245 14.35 -28.88 46.85
C HIS A 245 14.69 -28.06 45.57
N PHE A 246 15.17 -26.81 45.70
CA PHE A 246 16.60 -26.34 45.82
C PHE A 246 17.44 -26.72 44.58
N SER A 247 18.29 -25.92 43.94
CA SER A 247 19.20 -24.80 44.27
C SER A 247 19.48 -23.96 42.98
N GLY A 248 19.86 -22.68 43.05
CA GLY A 248 21.26 -22.18 42.95
C GLY A 248 21.73 -22.11 41.48
N GLU A 249 22.18 -21.02 40.87
CA GLU A 249 23.24 -20.04 41.16
C GLU A 249 23.15 -18.94 40.07
N GLN A 250 23.26 -17.64 40.38
CA GLN A 250 24.45 -16.78 40.19
C GLN A 250 24.53 -16.17 38.75
N GLU A 251 24.86 -14.92 38.41
CA GLU A 251 25.53 -13.77 39.05
C GLU A 251 25.26 -12.46 38.23
N VAL A 252 25.47 -11.31 38.88
CA VAL A 252 26.01 -10.03 38.37
C VAL A 252 25.27 -9.24 37.27
N THR A 253 24.73 -8.09 37.70
CA THR A 253 24.62 -6.85 36.90
C THR A 253 25.96 -6.11 36.90
N PRO A 254 26.30 -5.32 35.85
CA PRO A 254 26.31 -3.88 36.11
C PRO A 254 25.86 -2.98 34.94
N SER A 255 25.62 -1.73 35.33
CA SER A 255 24.94 -0.63 34.68
C SER A 255 25.79 0.25 33.72
N ARG A 256 25.05 0.96 32.82
CA ARG A 256 25.20 2.40 32.43
C ARG A 256 26.24 2.83 31.39
N SER A 257 25.85 3.83 30.55
CA SER A 257 26.63 4.87 29.80
C SER A 257 26.36 4.81 28.28
N THR A 258 26.18 5.84 27.45
CA THR A 258 26.07 7.33 27.54
C THR A 258 25.63 7.84 26.16
N LEU A 259 24.94 8.99 26.12
CA LEU A 259 24.59 9.77 24.92
C LEU A 259 25.82 10.13 24.08
N GLN A 260 25.69 10.12 22.75
CA GLN A 260 26.49 11.02 21.91
C GLN A 260 25.62 11.84 20.96
N ILE A 261 25.81 13.15 21.13
CA ILE A 261 25.42 14.27 20.30
C ILE A 261 26.32 14.28 19.05
N GLY A 262 25.77 14.60 17.88
CA GLY A 262 26.53 14.79 16.65
C GLY A 262 25.85 15.82 15.78
N LYS A 263 26.35 17.06 15.83
CA LYS A 263 26.03 18.18 14.93
C LYS A 263 26.55 17.87 13.52
N THR A 264 25.77 18.19 12.50
CA THR A 264 26.30 18.70 11.22
C THR A 264 25.36 19.75 10.66
N ASP A 265 25.96 20.89 10.31
CA ASP A 265 25.35 22.16 9.96
C ASP A 265 24.65 22.20 8.60
N ALA A 266 23.79 23.21 8.48
CA ALA A 266 23.08 23.63 7.30
C ALA A 266 24.01 24.09 6.17
N ASN A 267 23.68 23.71 4.92
CA ASN A 267 23.77 24.54 3.72
C ASN A 267 23.25 23.76 2.50
N SER A 268 22.04 24.05 2.04
CA SER A 268 21.75 24.07 0.60
C SER A 268 20.57 24.99 0.32
N SER A 269 20.71 25.68 -0.79
CA SER A 269 20.16 26.98 -1.10
C SER A 269 18.75 26.92 -1.70
N PHE A 270 18.05 28.04 -1.50
CA PHE A 270 16.86 28.49 -2.21
C PHE A 270 16.83 28.09 -3.70
N CYS A 271 15.73 27.44 -4.09
CA CYS A 271 15.13 27.56 -5.41
C CYS A 271 13.66 27.94 -5.19
N ASP A 272 13.34 29.22 -5.39
CA ASP A 272 11.98 29.75 -5.42
C ASP A 272 11.20 29.10 -6.57
N ASN A 273 10.29 28.20 -6.25
CA ASN A 273 9.20 27.83 -7.13
C ASN A 273 7.96 28.61 -6.71
N SER A 274 7.79 29.81 -7.29
CA SER A 274 6.66 30.73 -7.01
C SER A 274 5.27 30.09 -7.21
N SER A 275 5.17 28.97 -7.93
CA SER A 275 3.92 28.23 -8.13
C SER A 275 3.55 27.33 -6.95
N ASN A 276 4.55 26.90 -6.14
CA ASN A 276 4.31 26.03 -4.98
C ASN A 276 3.90 26.83 -3.73
N SER A 277 4.29 28.10 -3.61
CA SER A 277 3.86 28.95 -2.48
C SER A 277 2.36 29.22 -2.53
N HIS A 278 1.82 29.57 -3.71
CA HIS A 278 0.39 29.80 -3.90
C HIS A 278 -0.45 28.56 -3.59
N LEU A 279 0.00 27.37 -4.01
CA LEU A 279 -0.68 26.11 -3.69
C LEU A 279 -0.64 25.80 -2.19
N LEU A 280 0.48 26.06 -1.53
CA LEU A 280 0.64 25.87 -0.09
C LEU A 280 -0.26 26.81 0.71
N ASP A 281 -0.35 28.07 0.31
CA ASP A 281 -1.21 29.05 0.97
C ASP A 281 -2.69 28.77 0.73
N GLN A 282 -3.06 28.27 -0.46
CA GLN A 282 -4.41 27.78 -0.74
C GLN A 282 -4.78 26.57 0.13
N LEU A 283 -3.88 25.61 0.29
CA LEU A 283 -4.09 24.45 1.16
C LEU A 283 -4.19 24.83 2.65
N LYS A 284 -3.43 25.84 3.09
CA LYS A 284 -3.55 26.40 4.44
C LYS A 284 -4.90 27.09 4.66
N ALA A 285 -5.34 27.91 3.70
CA ALA A 285 -6.64 28.57 3.77
C ALA A 285 -7.80 27.55 3.84
N GLN A 286 -7.76 26.51 3.01
CA GLN A 286 -8.74 25.42 3.04
C GLN A 286 -8.71 24.64 4.36
N ASN A 287 -7.51 24.36 4.90
CA ASN A 287 -7.39 23.72 6.21
C ASN A 287 -7.97 24.58 7.34
N GLN A 288 -7.77 25.89 7.28
CA GLN A 288 -8.31 26.81 8.28
C GLN A 288 -9.84 26.89 8.22
N GLU A 289 -10.41 26.88 7.02
CA GLU A 289 -11.86 26.82 6.81
C GLU A 289 -12.45 25.51 7.35
N LEU A 290 -11.81 24.37 7.05
CA LEU A 290 -12.24 23.07 7.55
C LEU A 290 -12.19 22.98 9.07
N ARG A 291 -11.13 23.53 9.69
CA ARG A 291 -11.03 23.63 11.16
C ARG A 291 -12.16 24.47 11.74
N SER A 292 -12.48 25.60 11.11
CA SER A 292 -13.57 26.48 11.56
C SER A 292 -14.93 25.77 11.47
N LYS A 293 -15.19 25.07 10.35
CA LYS A 293 -16.41 24.25 10.17
C LYS A 293 -16.48 23.10 11.17
N MET A 294 -15.36 22.46 11.48
CA MET A 294 -15.29 21.39 12.48
C MET A 294 -15.66 21.93 13.87
N SER A 295 -15.10 23.07 14.28
CA SER A 295 -15.43 23.72 15.55
C SER A 295 -16.90 24.16 15.62
N GLU A 296 -17.46 24.66 14.52
CA GLU A 296 -18.89 25.01 14.45
C GLU A 296 -19.80 23.78 14.61
N LEU A 297 -19.47 22.68 13.94
CA LEU A 297 -20.21 21.41 14.06
C LEU A 297 -20.09 20.83 15.46
N GLU A 298 -18.92 20.92 16.09
CA GLU A 298 -18.69 20.50 17.46
C GLU A 298 -19.53 21.31 18.45
N LEU A 299 -19.61 22.64 18.26
CA LEU A 299 -20.47 23.52 19.06
C LEU A 299 -21.96 23.18 18.89
N ARG A 300 -22.41 22.94 17.65
CA ARG A 300 -23.79 22.51 17.35
C ARG A 300 -24.11 21.17 18.00
N LEU A 301 -23.19 20.22 17.98
CA LEU A 301 -23.34 18.91 18.61
C LEU A 301 -23.42 19.03 20.14
N GLN A 302 -22.59 19.89 20.74
CA GLN A 302 -22.62 20.13 22.18
C GLN A 302 -23.90 20.88 22.61
N GLY A 303 -24.41 21.78 21.76
CA GLY A 303 -25.69 22.44 21.95
C GLY A 303 -26.89 21.48 21.88
N GLN A 304 -26.84 20.46 21.02
CA GLN A 304 -27.87 19.40 20.99
C GLN A 304 -27.80 18.49 22.22
N LYS A 305 -26.60 18.20 22.73
CA LYS A 305 -26.43 17.42 23.97
C LYS A 305 -26.93 18.13 25.23
N LYS A 306 -26.98 19.47 25.23
CA LYS A 306 -27.52 20.28 26.34
C LYS A 306 -29.03 20.53 26.28
N LYS A 307 -29.72 20.07 25.23
CA LYS A 307 -31.19 20.20 25.05
C LYS A 307 -31.96 18.89 25.25
N LYS A 308 -31.32 17.86 25.78
CA LYS A 308 -31.93 16.64 26.34
C LYS A 308 -31.73 16.63 27.84
#